data_AF-A0A521ICX2-F1
#
_entry.id   AF-A0A521ICX2-F1
#
_cell.length_a   1.000
_cell.length_b   1.000
_cell.length_c   1.000
_cell.angle_alpha   90.00
_cell.angle_beta   90.00
_cell.angle_gamma   90.00
#
_symmetry.space_group_name_H-M   'P 1'
#
loop_
_entity.id
_entity.type
_entity.pdbx_description
1 polymer ?
#
loop_
_entity_poly.entity_id
_entity_poly.type
_entity_poly.pdbx_seq_one_letter_code
_entity_poly.pdbx_strand_id
1 'polypeptide(L)'
;MNSYQRLMRRLRGEPVDRPPNLDIIMNFAPHYIGETMKPYYLDYRVLVASNLAVQPVFSFDIVQAISDPYREAYDLGSEIEFPDDGMPMLMQPAILDYDDLNKLNFVAPENGKRMSDRLEAIRSFREQVGGQVPIMGWVEGALAEAADVRGINELMVDLVIEPAWVEELLEKCCEVEIAFARAQVAAGADIIGLGDAVASLVNVEHYQKYALPYEKRIFDAVHELGALTRLHICGRTAHITEYMVHSGADIIDIDWMVDFKHAAETIGDRAAVCGNFDPVTVMLQGTPDEVRAATHKCYQVGGARWLSAGGCEIPDGTPHENLYAQAEMLKEIGARQKV
;
A
#
# COMPACT_ATOMS: atom_id res chain seq x y z
N MET A 1 5.74 -23.83 -6.52
CA MET A 1 6.47 -22.65 -5.99
C MET A 1 5.57 -22.02 -4.96
N ASN A 2 6.08 -21.60 -3.79
CA ASN A 2 5.25 -20.86 -2.83
C ASN A 2 5.18 -19.37 -3.22
N SER A 3 4.30 -18.60 -2.57
CA SER A 3 4.08 -17.17 -2.89
C SER A 3 5.34 -16.34 -2.70
N TYR A 4 6.12 -16.61 -1.65
CA TYR A 4 7.37 -15.89 -1.38
C TYR A 4 8.40 -16.09 -2.50
N GLN A 5 8.64 -17.34 -2.89
CA GLN A 5 9.54 -17.67 -4.01
C GLN A 5 9.05 -17.05 -5.32
N ARG A 6 7.73 -17.05 -5.55
CA ARG A 6 7.12 -16.50 -6.76
C ARG A 6 7.37 -15.00 -6.87
N LEU A 7 7.12 -14.25 -5.80
CA LEU A 7 7.39 -12.81 -5.77
C LEU A 7 8.86 -12.52 -6.01
N MET A 8 9.76 -13.14 -5.23
CA MET A 8 11.21 -12.89 -5.33
C MET A 8 11.78 -13.17 -6.72
N ARG A 9 11.33 -14.26 -7.37
CA ARG A 9 11.73 -14.58 -8.74
C ARG A 9 11.17 -13.56 -9.74
N ARG A 10 9.91 -13.18 -9.57
CA ARG A 10 9.25 -12.21 -10.46
C ARG A 10 9.92 -10.84 -10.42
N LEU A 11 10.32 -10.36 -9.24
CA LEU A 11 11.06 -9.11 -9.08
C LEU A 11 12.39 -9.11 -9.84
N ARG A 12 13.04 -10.28 -9.96
CA ARG A 12 14.27 -10.47 -10.76
C ARG A 12 14.02 -10.74 -12.25
N GLY A 13 12.76 -10.72 -12.70
CA GLY A 13 12.39 -11.08 -14.07
C GLY A 13 12.56 -12.57 -14.40
N GLU A 14 12.73 -13.42 -13.39
CA GLU A 14 12.84 -14.87 -13.58
C GLU A 14 11.48 -15.52 -13.87
N PRO A 15 11.45 -16.66 -14.59
CA PRO A 15 10.22 -17.41 -14.81
C PRO A 15 9.57 -17.92 -13.51
N VAL A 16 8.24 -17.84 -13.47
CA VAL A 16 7.39 -18.25 -12.34
C VAL A 16 6.28 -19.20 -12.79
N ASP A 17 5.67 -19.92 -11.85
CA ASP A 17 4.55 -20.82 -12.15
C ASP A 17 3.23 -20.10 -12.44
N ARG A 18 3.10 -18.85 -12.01
CA ARG A 18 2.12 -17.82 -12.41
C ARG A 18 2.60 -16.45 -11.93
N PRO A 19 2.16 -15.31 -12.48
CA PRO A 19 2.43 -14.00 -11.88
C PRO A 19 1.84 -13.90 -10.46
N PRO A 20 2.50 -13.22 -9.51
CA PRO A 20 1.94 -12.92 -8.19
C PRO A 20 0.71 -12.02 -8.28
N ASN A 21 -0.26 -12.24 -7.37
CA ASN A 21 -1.40 -11.38 -7.13
C ASN A 21 -1.22 -10.61 -5.80
N LEU A 22 -1.13 -9.29 -5.87
CA LEU A 22 -0.88 -8.36 -4.76
C LEU A 22 -2.02 -7.35 -4.54
N ASP A 23 -3.24 -7.71 -4.94
CA ASP A 23 -4.44 -6.92 -4.66
C ASP A 23 -4.52 -6.45 -3.21
N ILE A 24 -4.90 -5.19 -3.00
CA ILE A 24 -5.22 -4.64 -1.68
C ILE A 24 -6.68 -4.97 -1.39
N ILE A 25 -6.96 -5.57 -0.23
CA ILE A 25 -8.21 -6.30 0.07
C ILE A 25 -8.93 -5.78 1.32
N MET A 26 -8.57 -4.58 1.81
CA MET A 26 -8.89 -4.08 3.14
C MET A 26 -10.35 -4.32 3.56
N ASN A 27 -11.33 -3.63 2.98
CA ASN A 27 -12.75 -3.78 3.31
C ASN A 27 -13.30 -5.17 3.00
N PHE A 28 -12.87 -5.74 1.88
CA PHE A 28 -13.37 -7.03 1.40
C PHE A 28 -13.07 -8.17 2.39
N ALA A 29 -11.89 -8.16 3.01
CA ALA A 29 -11.41 -9.25 3.85
C ALA A 29 -12.22 -9.49 5.16
N PRO A 30 -12.52 -8.48 6.00
CA PRO A 30 -13.34 -8.66 7.20
C PRO A 30 -14.79 -9.05 6.86
N HIS A 31 -15.41 -8.43 5.85
CA HIS A 31 -16.77 -8.82 5.47
C HIS A 31 -16.85 -10.25 4.93
N TYR A 32 -15.81 -10.74 4.26
CA TYR A 32 -15.74 -12.15 3.85
C TYR A 32 -15.87 -13.13 5.02
N ILE A 33 -15.34 -12.78 6.21
CA ILE A 33 -15.47 -13.58 7.43
C ILE A 33 -16.66 -13.20 8.32
N GLY A 34 -17.47 -12.22 7.88
CA GLY A 34 -18.65 -11.74 8.61
C GLY A 34 -18.34 -10.77 9.76
N GLU A 35 -17.16 -10.17 9.76
CA GLU A 35 -16.76 -9.12 10.71
C GLU A 35 -17.00 -7.73 10.10
N THR A 36 -17.26 -6.74 10.95
CA THR A 36 -17.37 -5.34 10.52
C THR A 36 -16.00 -4.65 10.44
N MET A 37 -15.97 -3.43 9.92
CA MET A 37 -14.71 -2.69 9.76
C MET A 37 -14.06 -2.24 11.07
N LYS A 38 -14.83 -1.87 12.11
CA LYS A 38 -14.25 -1.37 13.37
C LYS A 38 -13.31 -2.37 14.05
N PRO A 39 -13.68 -3.64 14.25
CA PRO A 39 -12.75 -4.64 14.77
C PRO A 39 -11.52 -4.82 13.88
N TYR A 40 -11.67 -4.74 12.55
CA TYR A 40 -10.55 -4.85 11.61
C TYR A 40 -9.48 -3.75 11.80
N TYR A 41 -9.89 -2.51 12.11
CA TYR A 41 -8.95 -1.40 12.34
C TYR A 41 -8.27 -1.42 13.72
N LEU A 42 -8.92 -2.02 14.72
CA LEU A 42 -8.60 -1.85 16.15
C LEU A 42 -8.12 -3.13 16.85
N ASP A 43 -8.24 -4.28 16.20
CA ASP A 43 -7.79 -5.57 16.73
C ASP A 43 -7.03 -6.34 15.66
N TYR A 44 -5.70 -6.43 15.81
CA TYR A 44 -4.84 -7.17 14.88
C TYR A 44 -5.29 -8.61 14.64
N ARG A 45 -5.99 -9.24 15.60
CA ARG A 45 -6.44 -10.64 15.46
C ARG A 45 -7.52 -10.74 14.40
N VAL A 46 -8.41 -9.75 14.31
CA VAL A 46 -9.41 -9.68 13.25
C VAL A 46 -8.72 -9.41 11.92
N LEU A 47 -7.81 -8.44 11.85
CA LEU A 47 -7.04 -8.15 10.64
C LEU A 47 -6.33 -9.39 10.09
N VAL A 48 -5.66 -10.14 10.97
CA VAL A 48 -4.93 -11.36 10.62
C VAL A 48 -5.88 -12.46 10.17
N ALA A 49 -6.97 -12.71 10.91
CA ALA A 49 -7.96 -13.71 10.56
C ALA A 49 -8.60 -13.44 9.19
N SER A 50 -8.97 -12.19 8.92
CA SER A 50 -9.53 -11.73 7.64
C SER A 50 -8.57 -12.01 6.48
N ASN A 51 -7.31 -11.57 6.60
CA ASN A 51 -6.29 -11.79 5.56
C ASN A 51 -6.05 -13.29 5.31
N LEU A 52 -5.90 -14.09 6.36
CA LEU A 52 -5.63 -15.52 6.24
C LEU A 52 -6.81 -16.32 5.68
N ALA A 53 -8.05 -15.84 5.88
CA ALA A 53 -9.24 -16.46 5.31
C ALA A 53 -9.32 -16.29 3.79
N VAL A 54 -8.98 -15.10 3.28
CA VAL A 54 -9.11 -14.78 1.85
C VAL A 54 -7.87 -15.15 1.02
N GLN A 55 -6.67 -15.10 1.62
CA GLN A 55 -5.40 -15.34 0.92
C GLN A 55 -5.39 -16.65 0.10
N PRO A 56 -5.68 -17.83 0.68
CA PRO A 56 -5.64 -19.08 -0.08
C PRO A 56 -6.84 -19.23 -1.04
N VAL A 57 -8.00 -18.66 -0.68
CA VAL A 57 -9.26 -18.80 -1.44
C VAL A 57 -9.16 -18.08 -2.78
N PHE A 58 -8.66 -16.84 -2.78
CA PHE A 58 -8.55 -16.02 -3.98
C PHE A 58 -7.13 -15.99 -4.56
N SER A 59 -6.25 -16.88 -4.07
CA SER A 59 -4.88 -17.04 -4.56
C SER A 59 -4.03 -15.76 -4.47
N PHE A 60 -4.29 -14.90 -3.49
CA PHE A 60 -3.44 -13.76 -3.18
C PHE A 60 -2.04 -14.25 -2.78
N ASP A 61 -0.99 -13.57 -3.22
CA ASP A 61 0.39 -13.96 -2.98
C ASP A 61 1.05 -13.16 -1.85
N ILE A 62 0.24 -12.58 -0.96
CA ILE A 62 0.67 -11.66 0.08
C ILE A 62 -0.34 -11.68 1.24
N VAL A 63 0.13 -11.46 2.46
CA VAL A 63 -0.70 -11.06 3.60
C VAL A 63 -0.30 -9.66 4.04
N GLN A 64 -1.28 -8.83 4.40
CA GLN A 64 -1.11 -7.38 4.46
C GLN A 64 -1.56 -6.84 5.82
N ALA A 65 -0.63 -6.25 6.56
CA ALA A 65 -0.89 -5.54 7.81
C ALA A 65 -1.29 -4.07 7.58
N ILE A 66 -2.04 -3.80 6.51
CA ILE A 66 -2.62 -2.49 6.17
C ILE A 66 -4.10 -2.49 6.56
N SER A 67 -4.63 -1.35 7.00
CA SER A 67 -6.03 -1.24 7.43
C SER A 67 -6.69 0.09 7.08
N ASP A 68 -5.95 1.20 7.13
CA ASP A 68 -6.39 2.58 6.96
C ASP A 68 -5.16 3.51 7.07
N PRO A 69 -5.25 4.78 6.62
CA PRO A 69 -4.11 5.71 6.67
C PRO A 69 -3.86 6.29 8.06
N TYR A 70 -4.86 6.38 8.94
CA TYR A 70 -4.74 7.11 10.20
C TYR A 70 -4.11 6.32 11.36
N ARG A 71 -3.25 5.33 11.10
CA ARG A 71 -2.68 4.51 12.19
C ARG A 71 -1.63 5.28 12.97
N GLU A 72 -0.72 5.92 12.26
CA GLU A 72 0.37 6.75 12.76
C GLU A 72 -0.21 8.01 13.38
N ALA A 73 -1.04 8.75 12.64
CA ALA A 73 -1.71 9.96 13.09
C ALA A 73 -2.50 9.79 14.40
N TYR A 74 -3.18 8.65 14.59
CA TYR A 74 -3.88 8.35 15.85
C TYR A 74 -2.92 8.29 17.05
N ASP A 75 -1.78 7.63 16.89
CA ASP A 75 -0.78 7.53 17.95
C ASP A 75 0.00 8.84 18.15
N LEU A 76 0.06 9.70 17.13
CA LEU A 76 0.60 11.06 17.21
C LEU A 76 -0.35 12.08 17.85
N GLY A 77 -1.63 11.73 18.01
CA GLY A 77 -2.61 12.51 18.77
C GLY A 77 -3.81 13.03 17.99
N SER A 78 -3.98 12.67 16.72
CA SER A 78 -5.20 12.98 15.97
C SER A 78 -6.40 12.22 16.53
N GLU A 79 -7.55 12.89 16.62
CA GLU A 79 -8.80 12.27 17.03
C GLU A 79 -9.46 11.59 15.83
N ILE A 80 -9.51 10.26 15.85
CA ILE A 80 -10.11 9.44 14.79
C ILE A 80 -11.37 8.76 15.31
N GLU A 81 -12.48 8.92 14.59
CA GLU A 81 -13.68 8.14 14.80
C GLU A 81 -13.62 6.87 13.95
N PHE A 82 -13.95 5.73 14.56
CA PHE A 82 -14.08 4.44 13.88
C PHE A 82 -15.56 4.02 13.89
N PRO A 83 -16.32 4.32 12.82
CA PRO A 83 -17.66 3.80 12.62
C PRO A 83 -17.67 2.27 12.67
N ASP A 84 -18.78 1.68 13.12
CA ASP A 84 -18.89 0.22 13.24
C ASP A 84 -18.56 -0.48 11.91
N ASP A 85 -19.16 0.00 10.82
CA ASP A 85 -19.02 -0.57 9.50
C ASP A 85 -18.83 0.51 8.42
N GLY A 86 -17.74 1.25 8.53
CA GLY A 86 -17.41 2.35 7.62
C GLY A 86 -15.93 2.72 7.67
N MET A 87 -15.55 3.72 6.88
CA MET A 87 -14.18 4.25 6.87
C MET A 87 -13.90 5.06 8.15
N PRO A 88 -12.68 5.01 8.70
CA PRO A 88 -12.32 5.90 9.79
C PRO A 88 -12.38 7.35 9.34
N MET A 89 -12.74 8.24 10.26
CA MET A 89 -12.91 9.67 9.99
C MET A 89 -11.98 10.47 10.89
N LEU A 90 -11.16 11.33 10.29
CA LEU A 90 -10.39 12.33 11.02
C LEU A 90 -11.36 13.39 11.58
N MET A 91 -11.55 13.39 12.90
CA MET A 91 -12.42 14.33 13.60
C MET A 91 -11.68 15.60 13.97
N GLN A 92 -10.43 15.45 14.42
CA GLN A 92 -9.56 16.56 14.75
C GLN A 92 -8.10 16.20 14.46
N PRO A 93 -7.38 16.97 13.63
CA PRO A 93 -5.94 16.78 13.43
C PRO A 93 -5.16 17.11 14.70
N ALA A 94 -4.02 16.45 14.90
CA ALA A 94 -3.12 16.70 16.03
C ALA A 94 -2.56 18.14 16.04
N ILE A 95 -2.49 18.80 14.87
CA ILE A 95 -1.90 20.12 14.68
C ILE A 95 -2.96 21.10 14.18
N LEU A 96 -3.39 22.02 15.03
CA LEU A 96 -4.37 23.06 14.71
C LEU A 96 -3.70 24.40 14.43
N ASP A 97 -2.65 24.71 15.19
CA ASP A 97 -1.83 25.90 15.04
C ASP A 97 -0.36 25.52 14.78
N TYR A 98 0.43 26.42 14.19
CA TYR A 98 1.84 26.16 13.87
C TYR A 98 2.69 25.77 15.10
N ASP A 99 2.35 26.32 16.27
CA ASP A 99 3.02 26.02 17.54
C ASP A 99 2.75 24.59 18.05
N ASP A 100 1.70 23.92 17.57
CA ASP A 100 1.37 22.54 17.95
C ASP A 100 2.39 21.54 17.40
N LEU A 101 3.16 21.91 16.37
CA LEU A 101 4.24 21.08 15.85
C LEU A 101 5.28 20.72 16.93
N ASN A 102 5.48 21.61 17.90
CA ASN A 102 6.36 21.38 19.06
C ASN A 102 5.76 20.42 20.10
N LYS A 103 4.46 20.19 20.04
CA LYS A 103 3.70 19.32 20.94
C LYS A 103 3.44 17.94 20.33
N LEU A 104 3.74 17.74 19.05
CA LEU A 104 3.61 16.45 18.38
C LEU A 104 4.47 15.42 19.12
N ASN A 105 3.81 14.40 19.68
CA ASN A 105 4.48 13.40 20.51
C ASN A 105 5.08 12.33 19.61
N PHE A 106 6.41 12.28 19.54
CA PHE A 106 7.09 11.16 18.91
C PHE A 106 6.94 9.93 19.82
N VAL A 107 6.02 9.04 19.46
CA VAL A 107 5.79 7.79 20.19
C VAL A 107 6.58 6.68 19.49
N ALA A 108 7.44 5.98 20.24
CA ALA A 108 8.09 4.79 19.71
C ALA A 108 7.01 3.78 19.27
N PRO A 109 7.12 3.15 18.08
CA PRO A 109 6.07 2.30 17.53
C PRO A 109 5.58 1.20 18.47
N GLU A 110 6.47 0.63 19.29
CA GLU A 110 6.17 -0.42 20.27
C GLU A 110 5.32 0.08 21.45
N ASN A 111 5.34 1.38 21.71
CA ASN A 111 4.61 2.03 22.81
C ASN A 111 3.34 2.75 22.34
N GLY A 112 3.09 2.79 21.03
CA GLY A 112 1.83 3.28 20.45
C GLY A 112 0.66 2.37 20.81
N LYS A 113 -0.57 2.79 20.50
CA LYS A 113 -1.75 1.93 20.61
C LYS A 113 -1.98 1.19 19.30
N ARG A 114 -2.03 1.94 18.18
CA ARG A 114 -2.31 1.35 16.87
C ARG A 114 -1.03 0.88 16.19
N MET A 115 0.07 1.62 16.24
CA MET A 115 1.35 1.17 15.68
C MET A 115 1.77 -0.17 16.28
N SER A 116 1.70 -0.33 17.62
CA SER A 116 2.04 -1.58 18.30
C SER A 116 1.10 -2.74 17.91
N ASP A 117 -0.18 -2.48 17.73
CA ASP A 117 -1.16 -3.45 17.21
C ASP A 117 -0.77 -3.96 15.80
N ARG A 118 -0.27 -3.09 14.90
CA ARG A 118 0.24 -3.52 13.58
C ARG A 118 1.49 -4.40 13.72
N LEU A 119 2.35 -4.13 14.70
CA LEU A 119 3.51 -4.99 14.99
C LEU A 119 3.06 -6.39 15.46
N GLU A 120 2.01 -6.49 16.27
CA GLU A 120 1.44 -7.79 16.67
C GLU A 120 0.82 -8.54 15.48
N ALA A 121 0.14 -7.84 14.55
CA ALA A 121 -0.33 -8.44 13.30
C ALA A 121 0.82 -9.10 12.53
N ILE A 122 1.93 -8.37 12.34
CA ILE A 122 3.09 -8.85 11.59
C ILE A 122 3.71 -10.07 12.26
N ARG A 123 3.88 -10.06 13.59
CA ARG A 123 4.40 -11.22 14.34
C ARG A 123 3.47 -12.44 14.19
N SER A 124 2.17 -12.21 14.30
CA SER A 124 1.16 -13.26 14.13
C SER A 124 1.16 -13.85 12.70
N PHE A 125 1.31 -13.02 11.67
CA PHE A 125 1.52 -13.51 10.30
C PHE A 125 2.82 -14.30 10.18
N ARG A 126 3.91 -13.83 10.82
CA ARG A 126 5.22 -14.49 10.76
C ARG A 126 5.16 -15.90 11.33
N GLU A 127 4.45 -16.09 12.43
CA GLU A 127 4.23 -17.40 13.05
C GLU A 127 3.42 -18.35 12.14
N GLN A 128 2.45 -17.82 11.40
CA GLN A 128 1.48 -18.63 10.65
C GLN A 128 1.92 -18.93 9.21
N VAL A 129 2.51 -17.96 8.49
CA VAL A 129 2.80 -18.06 7.05
C VAL A 129 4.24 -17.67 6.66
N GLY A 130 5.08 -17.30 7.63
CA GLY A 130 6.45 -16.84 7.40
C GLY A 130 7.26 -17.76 6.48
N GLY A 131 7.94 -17.17 5.49
CA GLY A 131 8.76 -17.89 4.49
C GLY A 131 7.96 -18.63 3.41
N GLN A 132 6.62 -18.67 3.50
CA GLN A 132 5.74 -19.22 2.48
C GLN A 132 4.98 -18.14 1.71
N VAL A 133 4.47 -17.15 2.46
CA VAL A 133 3.76 -15.98 1.93
C VAL A 133 4.50 -14.71 2.40
N PRO A 134 4.83 -13.76 1.50
CA PRO A 134 5.31 -12.44 1.87
C PRO A 134 4.38 -11.74 2.84
N ILE A 135 4.96 -11.15 3.87
CA ILE A 135 4.24 -10.35 4.87
C ILE A 135 4.54 -8.89 4.59
N MET A 136 3.48 -8.10 4.35
CA MET A 136 3.61 -6.67 4.10
C MET A 136 3.17 -5.86 5.31
N GLY A 137 4.08 -5.04 5.82
CA GLY A 137 3.77 -3.90 6.67
C GLY A 137 3.37 -2.69 5.83
N TRP A 138 2.93 -1.63 6.48
CA TRP A 138 2.53 -0.38 5.82
C TRP A 138 2.90 0.84 6.65
N VAL A 139 3.32 1.89 5.96
CA VAL A 139 3.55 3.25 6.50
C VAL A 139 2.90 4.26 5.59
N GLU A 140 2.61 5.45 6.09
CA GLU A 140 2.24 6.58 5.23
C GLU A 140 3.50 7.24 4.64
N GLY A 141 3.34 7.95 3.53
CA GLY A 141 4.34 8.88 3.02
C GLY A 141 4.36 10.12 3.88
N ALA A 142 5.51 10.78 4.02
CA ALA A 142 5.62 11.95 4.89
C ALA A 142 4.61 13.06 4.52
N LEU A 143 4.28 13.22 3.23
CA LEU A 143 3.29 14.20 2.78
C LEU A 143 1.86 13.79 3.10
N ALA A 144 1.54 12.50 3.00
CA ALA A 144 0.24 11.96 3.43
C ALA A 144 0.07 12.03 4.96
N GLU A 145 1.06 11.59 5.73
CA GLU A 145 1.03 11.69 7.19
C GLU A 145 0.91 13.15 7.65
N ALA A 146 1.61 14.08 6.98
CA ALA A 146 1.44 15.51 7.24
C ALA A 146 -0.02 15.96 7.04
N ALA A 147 -0.72 15.42 6.04
CA ALA A 147 -2.14 15.71 5.83
C ALA A 147 -3.03 15.09 6.90
N ASP A 148 -2.65 13.94 7.45
CA ASP A 148 -3.41 13.25 8.49
C ASP A 148 -3.26 13.90 9.88
N VAL A 149 -2.12 14.56 10.15
CA VAL A 149 -1.88 15.29 11.40
C VAL A 149 -2.20 16.78 11.34
N ARG A 150 -2.31 17.38 10.13
CA ARG A 150 -2.64 18.81 9.93
C ARG A 150 -4.03 19.03 9.32
N GLY A 151 -4.56 18.04 8.62
CA GLY A 151 -5.70 18.18 7.73
C GLY A 151 -5.28 18.62 6.33
N ILE A 152 -5.76 17.90 5.31
CA ILE A 152 -5.38 18.11 3.90
C ILE A 152 -5.61 19.55 3.41
N ASN A 153 -6.72 20.18 3.78
CA ASN A 153 -7.03 21.53 3.30
C ASN A 153 -6.01 22.56 3.83
N GLU A 154 -5.68 22.49 5.11
CA GLU A 154 -4.71 23.38 5.74
C GLU A 154 -3.30 23.11 5.21
N LEU A 155 -2.91 21.83 5.08
CA LEU A 155 -1.62 21.47 4.49
C LEU A 155 -1.45 22.03 3.07
N MET A 156 -2.48 21.93 2.22
CA MET A 156 -2.41 22.45 0.85
C MET A 156 -2.26 23.96 0.79
N VAL A 157 -2.80 24.68 1.78
CA VAL A 157 -2.58 26.12 1.95
C VAL A 157 -1.16 26.39 2.47
N ASP A 158 -0.74 25.68 3.52
CA ASP A 158 0.56 25.84 4.17
C ASP A 158 1.73 25.57 3.22
N LEU A 159 1.58 24.66 2.25
CA LEU A 159 2.56 24.42 1.18
C LEU A 159 2.92 25.69 0.39
N VAL A 160 2.00 26.66 0.34
CA VAL A 160 2.15 27.92 -0.39
C VAL A 160 2.56 29.04 0.55
N ILE A 161 1.91 29.16 1.71
CA ILE A 161 2.06 30.34 2.59
C ILE A 161 3.17 30.17 3.63
N GLU A 162 3.44 28.94 4.08
CA GLU A 162 4.43 28.64 5.13
C GLU A 162 5.30 27.41 4.74
N PRO A 163 5.98 27.42 3.57
CA PRO A 163 6.68 26.24 3.06
C PRO A 163 7.82 25.76 3.98
N ALA A 164 8.47 26.66 4.72
CA ALA A 164 9.52 26.29 5.67
C ALA A 164 8.97 25.51 6.86
N TRP A 165 7.76 25.86 7.32
CA TRP A 165 7.09 25.13 8.39
C TRP A 165 6.64 23.75 7.90
N VAL A 166 6.14 23.65 6.66
CA VAL A 166 5.80 22.35 6.06
C VAL A 166 7.03 21.45 5.94
N GLU A 167 8.19 21.98 5.55
CA GLU A 167 9.43 21.20 5.53
C GLU A 167 9.78 20.65 6.93
N GLU A 168 9.62 21.44 8.00
CA GLU A 168 9.83 20.97 9.37
C GLU A 168 8.83 19.87 9.77
N LEU A 169 7.56 20.00 9.37
CA LEU A 169 6.55 18.97 9.58
C LEU A 169 6.90 17.67 8.84
N LEU A 170 7.27 17.76 7.56
CA LEU A 170 7.64 16.61 6.74
C LEU A 170 8.87 15.87 7.29
N GLU A 171 9.85 16.59 7.83
CA GLU A 171 10.98 15.98 8.54
C GLU A 171 10.51 15.16 9.74
N LYS A 172 9.60 15.69 10.57
CA LYS A 172 9.07 14.97 11.73
C LYS A 172 8.26 13.73 11.31
N CYS A 173 7.38 13.87 10.32
CA CYS A 173 6.62 12.74 9.77
C CYS A 173 7.59 11.68 9.23
N CYS A 174 8.57 12.05 8.40
CA CYS A 174 9.55 11.10 7.86
C CYS A 174 10.30 10.30 8.93
N GLU A 175 10.68 10.92 10.05
CA GLU A 175 11.33 10.20 11.15
C GLU A 175 10.38 9.22 11.86
N VAL A 176 9.08 9.54 11.95
CA VAL A 176 8.05 8.61 12.47
C VAL A 176 7.94 7.41 11.55
N GLU A 177 7.82 7.64 10.24
CA GLU A 177 7.67 6.59 9.24
C GLU A 177 8.90 5.69 9.17
N ILE A 178 10.11 6.26 9.26
CA ILE A 178 11.35 5.48 9.33
C ILE A 178 11.37 4.61 10.58
N ALA A 179 11.04 5.17 11.75
CA ALA A 179 11.02 4.39 12.99
C ALA A 179 10.00 3.25 12.91
N PHE A 180 8.82 3.52 12.35
CA PHE A 180 7.76 2.52 12.24
C PHE A 180 8.08 1.45 11.20
N ALA A 181 8.57 1.83 10.03
CA ALA A 181 9.01 0.88 9.01
C ALA A 181 10.10 -0.07 9.56
N ARG A 182 11.08 0.46 10.29
CA ARG A 182 12.12 -0.37 10.94
C ARG A 182 11.54 -1.33 11.97
N ALA A 183 10.60 -0.89 12.79
CA ALA A 183 9.93 -1.73 13.78
C ALA A 183 9.12 -2.86 13.10
N GLN A 184 8.44 -2.56 11.99
CA GLN A 184 7.68 -3.54 11.21
C GLN A 184 8.59 -4.60 10.55
N VAL A 185 9.72 -4.20 9.97
CA VAL A 185 10.71 -5.15 9.44
C VAL A 185 11.29 -6.01 10.57
N ALA A 186 11.62 -5.41 11.73
CA ALA A 186 12.09 -6.16 12.90
C ALA A 186 11.05 -7.15 13.44
N ALA A 187 9.75 -6.84 13.33
CA ALA A 187 8.65 -7.74 13.68
C ALA A 187 8.47 -8.90 12.70
N GLY A 188 9.05 -8.81 11.50
CA GLY A 188 9.07 -9.89 10.51
C GLY A 188 8.40 -9.57 9.17
N ALA A 189 8.14 -8.30 8.87
CA ALA A 189 7.68 -7.89 7.55
C ALA A 189 8.77 -8.13 6.49
N ASP A 190 8.38 -8.71 5.36
CA ASP A 190 9.26 -8.90 4.20
C ASP A 190 9.18 -7.69 3.23
N ILE A 191 8.09 -6.92 3.30
CA ILE A 191 7.80 -5.75 2.46
C ILE A 191 7.26 -4.64 3.34
N ILE A 192 7.67 -3.39 3.10
CA ILE A 192 6.97 -2.20 3.59
C ILE A 192 6.31 -1.50 2.41
N GLY A 193 4.98 -1.45 2.44
CA GLY A 193 4.23 -0.58 1.55
C GLY A 193 4.18 0.84 2.11
N LEU A 194 4.13 1.83 1.20
CA LEU A 194 4.03 3.24 1.51
C LEU A 194 2.89 3.85 0.69
N GLY A 195 1.91 4.43 1.38
CA GLY A 195 0.81 5.19 0.79
C GLY A 195 1.10 6.68 0.81
N ASP A 196 1.09 7.36 -0.34
CA ASP A 196 1.20 8.84 -0.38
C ASP A 196 0.15 9.45 -1.32
N ALA A 197 -1.14 9.31 -0.97
CA ALA A 197 -2.23 9.75 -1.84
C ALA A 197 -2.19 11.27 -2.13
N VAL A 198 -1.62 12.06 -1.22
CA VAL A 198 -1.51 13.53 -1.34
C VAL A 198 -0.55 13.93 -2.47
N ALA A 199 0.47 13.12 -2.74
CA ALA A 199 1.37 13.33 -3.88
C ALA A 199 0.65 13.44 -5.23
N SER A 200 -0.52 12.80 -5.39
CA SER A 200 -1.33 12.90 -6.62
C SER A 200 -2.00 14.27 -6.82
N LEU A 201 -2.12 15.07 -5.74
CA LEU A 201 -2.81 16.36 -5.73
C LEU A 201 -1.87 17.53 -6.02
N VAL A 202 -0.55 17.30 -5.97
CA VAL A 202 0.46 18.34 -6.17
C VAL A 202 1.06 18.28 -7.58
N ASN A 203 1.66 19.39 -8.01
CA ASN A 203 2.39 19.45 -9.27
C ASN A 203 3.76 18.74 -9.15
N VAL A 204 4.47 18.60 -10.28
CA VAL A 204 5.78 17.94 -10.33
C VAL A 204 6.82 18.60 -9.41
N GLU A 205 6.89 19.93 -9.40
CA GLU A 205 7.86 20.66 -8.56
C GLU A 205 7.63 20.39 -7.08
N HIS A 206 6.38 20.41 -6.64
CA HIS A 206 5.99 20.09 -5.28
C HIS A 206 6.21 18.61 -4.95
N TYR A 207 5.93 17.69 -5.87
CA TYR A 207 6.22 16.25 -5.65
C TYR A 207 7.72 16.03 -5.43
N GLN A 208 8.57 16.59 -6.29
CA GLN A 208 10.02 16.49 -6.19
C GLN A 208 10.58 17.14 -4.92
N LYS A 209 9.87 18.13 -4.36
CA LYS A 209 10.30 18.87 -3.17
C LYS A 209 9.79 18.26 -1.86
N TYR A 210 8.52 17.87 -1.83
CA TYR A 210 7.78 17.59 -0.59
C TYR A 210 7.39 16.12 -0.39
N ALA A 211 7.47 15.27 -1.42
CA ALA A 211 7.17 13.84 -1.31
C ALA A 211 8.40 12.98 -1.60
N LEU A 212 8.91 13.06 -2.83
CA LEU A 212 9.97 12.18 -3.35
C LEU A 212 11.22 12.07 -2.45
N PRO A 213 11.77 13.15 -1.87
CA PRO A 213 12.96 13.04 -1.02
C PRO A 213 12.68 12.23 0.26
N TYR A 214 11.47 12.29 0.80
CA TYR A 214 11.06 11.62 2.01
C TYR A 214 10.68 10.16 1.75
N GLU A 215 9.92 9.90 0.67
CA GLU A 215 9.68 8.54 0.17
C GLU A 215 11.01 7.79 0.01
N LYS A 216 12.00 8.45 -0.60
CA LYS A 216 13.34 7.89 -0.79
C LYS A 216 14.04 7.55 0.53
N ARG A 217 14.01 8.45 1.51
CA ARG A 217 14.63 8.21 2.83
C ARG A 217 13.99 7.04 3.56
N ILE A 218 12.66 6.94 3.50
CA ILE A 218 11.91 5.84 4.12
C ILE A 218 12.30 4.52 3.45
N PHE A 219 12.31 4.46 2.12
CA PHE A 219 12.70 3.25 1.39
C PHE A 219 14.17 2.86 1.57
N ASP A 220 15.09 3.84 1.57
CA ASP A 220 16.51 3.57 1.85
C ASP A 220 16.66 2.92 3.26
N ALA A 221 15.92 3.39 4.27
CA ALA A 221 15.93 2.80 5.61
C ALA A 221 15.35 1.37 5.68
N VAL A 222 14.36 1.05 4.84
CA VAL A 222 13.80 -0.31 4.71
C VAL A 222 14.82 -1.23 4.04
N HIS A 223 15.47 -0.76 2.97
CA HIS A 223 16.50 -1.50 2.23
C HIS A 223 17.73 -1.82 3.08
N GLU A 224 18.15 -0.91 3.98
CA GLU A 224 19.22 -1.16 4.94
C GLU A 224 18.96 -2.40 5.83
N LEU A 225 17.68 -2.73 6.05
CA LEU A 225 17.26 -3.91 6.81
C LEU A 225 17.02 -5.15 5.94
N GLY A 226 17.15 -5.03 4.62
CA GLY A 226 17.00 -6.12 3.65
C GLY A 226 15.56 -6.50 3.31
N ALA A 227 14.58 -5.64 3.66
CA ALA A 227 13.19 -5.79 3.24
C ALA A 227 12.94 -5.06 1.91
N LEU A 228 11.83 -5.40 1.24
CA LEU A 228 11.41 -4.79 -0.02
C LEU A 228 10.50 -3.59 0.22
N THR A 229 10.34 -2.75 -0.79
CA THR A 229 9.50 -1.54 -0.75
C THR A 229 8.42 -1.54 -1.83
N ARG A 230 7.22 -1.08 -1.48
CA ARG A 230 6.09 -0.93 -2.41
C ARG A 230 5.52 0.48 -2.31
N LEU A 231 5.56 1.25 -3.40
CA LEU A 231 4.97 2.58 -3.46
C LEU A 231 3.55 2.52 -4.02
N HIS A 232 2.61 3.14 -3.31
CA HIS A 232 1.24 3.33 -3.75
C HIS A 232 0.84 4.80 -3.65
N ILE A 233 0.57 5.42 -4.80
CA ILE A 233 0.03 6.78 -4.88
C ILE A 233 -1.31 6.68 -5.62
N CYS A 234 -2.40 6.73 -4.87
CA CYS A 234 -3.76 6.68 -5.40
C CYS A 234 -4.09 7.99 -6.15
N GLY A 235 -4.79 7.91 -7.27
CA GLY A 235 -5.19 9.07 -8.06
C GLY A 235 -4.44 9.24 -9.38
N ARG A 236 -4.58 10.42 -10.00
CA ARG A 236 -4.00 10.68 -11.33
C ARG A 236 -2.51 10.99 -11.20
N THR A 237 -1.66 9.99 -11.37
CA THR A 237 -0.20 10.11 -11.18
C THR A 237 0.60 10.20 -12.47
N ALA A 238 -0.07 10.27 -13.64
CA ALA A 238 0.60 10.29 -14.94
C ALA A 238 1.66 11.40 -15.07
N HIS A 239 1.46 12.55 -14.43
CA HIS A 239 2.40 13.68 -14.44
C HIS A 239 3.63 13.47 -13.55
N ILE A 240 3.56 12.54 -12.58
CA ILE A 240 4.67 12.25 -11.64
C ILE A 240 5.27 10.85 -11.81
N THR A 241 4.71 10.00 -12.69
CA THR A 241 5.18 8.61 -12.89
C THR A 241 6.67 8.51 -13.22
N GLU A 242 7.20 9.47 -14.01
CA GLU A 242 8.63 9.51 -14.34
C GLU A 242 9.54 9.80 -13.14
N TYR A 243 9.00 10.39 -12.07
CA TYR A 243 9.71 10.71 -10.85
C TYR A 243 9.53 9.65 -9.75
N MET A 244 8.38 8.97 -9.71
CA MET A 244 8.09 7.89 -8.74
C MET A 244 9.17 6.80 -8.73
N VAL A 245 9.76 6.49 -9.89
CA VAL A 245 10.88 5.54 -10.03
C VAL A 245 12.15 5.96 -9.29
N HIS A 246 12.29 7.23 -8.91
CA HIS A 246 13.43 7.75 -8.16
C HIS A 246 13.27 7.63 -6.64
N SER A 247 12.08 7.22 -6.17
CA SER A 247 11.86 6.89 -4.75
C SER A 247 12.72 5.72 -4.29
N GLY A 248 13.09 4.82 -5.22
CA GLY A 248 13.78 3.58 -4.87
C GLY A 248 12.83 2.43 -4.53
N ALA A 249 11.53 2.55 -4.81
CA ALA A 249 10.59 1.44 -4.64
C ALA A 249 10.97 0.20 -5.46
N ASP A 250 10.90 -0.99 -4.87
CA ASP A 250 11.03 -2.26 -5.60
C ASP A 250 9.78 -2.58 -6.43
N ILE A 251 8.62 -2.15 -5.94
CA ILE A 251 7.30 -2.32 -6.55
C ILE A 251 6.63 -0.94 -6.63
N ILE A 252 6.10 -0.59 -7.80
CA ILE A 252 5.32 0.64 -7.98
C ILE A 252 3.92 0.25 -8.45
N ASP A 253 2.93 0.59 -7.63
CA ASP A 253 1.53 0.48 -7.99
C ASP A 253 1.15 1.64 -8.93
N ILE A 254 0.41 1.30 -9.98
CA ILE A 254 -0.15 2.27 -10.92
C ILE A 254 -1.66 2.32 -10.73
N ASP A 255 -2.20 3.52 -10.53
CA ASP A 255 -3.65 3.74 -10.44
C ASP A 255 -4.34 3.42 -11.78
N TRP A 256 -5.60 2.96 -11.74
CA TRP A 256 -6.35 2.54 -12.92
C TRP A 256 -6.60 3.68 -13.93
N MET A 257 -6.59 4.94 -13.47
CA MET A 257 -6.75 6.11 -14.33
C MET A 257 -5.51 6.41 -15.19
N VAL A 258 -4.37 5.80 -14.88
CA VAL A 258 -3.11 6.02 -15.60
C VAL A 258 -2.98 5.03 -16.75
N ASP A 259 -2.47 5.50 -17.89
CA ASP A 259 -2.13 4.61 -19.00
C ASP A 259 -1.04 3.62 -18.57
N PHE A 260 -1.45 2.38 -18.34
CA PHE A 260 -0.58 1.33 -17.85
C PHE A 260 0.60 1.04 -18.76
N LYS A 261 0.42 1.16 -20.08
CA LYS A 261 1.49 0.91 -21.04
C LYS A 261 2.55 1.99 -20.92
N HIS A 262 2.12 3.25 -20.91
CA HIS A 262 3.05 4.36 -20.73
C HIS A 262 3.77 4.29 -19.38
N ALA A 263 3.05 3.95 -18.30
CA ALA A 263 3.64 3.78 -16.97
C ALA A 263 4.64 2.63 -16.92
N ALA A 264 4.31 1.46 -17.48
CA ALA A 264 5.21 0.31 -17.54
C ALA A 264 6.48 0.60 -18.38
N GLU A 265 6.33 1.28 -19.53
CA GLU A 265 7.46 1.74 -20.35
C GLU A 265 8.34 2.75 -19.61
N THR A 266 7.71 3.67 -18.87
CA THR A 266 8.41 4.66 -18.05
C THR A 266 9.16 3.99 -16.91
N ILE A 267 8.54 3.06 -16.16
CA ILE A 267 9.21 2.35 -15.06
C ILE A 267 10.38 1.51 -15.59
N GLY A 268 10.14 0.73 -16.65
CA GLY A 268 11.12 -0.18 -17.23
C GLY A 268 11.62 -1.20 -16.21
N ASP A 269 12.93 -1.46 -16.20
CA ASP A 269 13.55 -2.44 -15.29
C ASP A 269 13.94 -1.88 -13.91
N ARG A 270 13.58 -0.62 -13.63
CA ARG A 270 13.94 0.07 -12.38
C ARG A 270 13.14 -0.43 -11.17
N ALA A 271 11.88 -0.81 -11.39
CA ALA A 271 10.99 -1.40 -10.40
C ALA A 271 10.06 -2.42 -11.06
N ALA A 272 9.42 -3.27 -10.27
CA ALA A 272 8.30 -4.07 -10.75
C ALA A 272 7.04 -3.22 -10.83
N VAL A 273 6.39 -3.21 -12.00
CA VAL A 273 5.10 -2.53 -12.18
C VAL A 273 3.96 -3.41 -11.65
N CYS A 274 3.10 -2.83 -10.84
CA CYS A 274 1.95 -3.48 -10.20
C CYS A 274 0.66 -2.78 -10.62
N GLY A 275 -0.39 -3.53 -10.91
CA GLY A 275 -1.66 -2.96 -11.39
C GLY A 275 -1.98 -3.27 -12.87
N ASN A 276 -2.99 -2.64 -13.47
CA ASN A 276 -3.84 -1.62 -12.85
C ASN A 276 -5.31 -1.69 -13.29
N PHE A 277 -5.89 -2.88 -13.38
CA PHE A 277 -7.29 -2.99 -13.80
C PHE A 277 -8.22 -2.18 -12.88
N ASP A 278 -9.28 -1.59 -13.48
CA ASP A 278 -10.25 -0.74 -12.79
C ASP A 278 -10.98 -1.52 -11.69
N PRO A 279 -10.80 -1.17 -10.40
CA PRO A 279 -11.43 -1.91 -9.31
C PRO A 279 -12.96 -1.84 -9.35
N VAL A 280 -13.55 -0.77 -9.88
CA VAL A 280 -15.00 -0.60 -9.89
C VAL A 280 -15.60 -1.20 -11.16
N THR A 281 -15.21 -0.71 -12.33
CA THR A 281 -15.87 -1.13 -13.59
C THR A 281 -15.49 -2.54 -14.01
N VAL A 282 -14.28 -3.02 -13.67
CA VAL A 282 -13.87 -4.39 -14.01
C VAL A 282 -14.11 -5.35 -12.86
N MET A 283 -13.61 -5.07 -11.65
CA MET A 283 -13.69 -6.04 -10.54
C MET A 283 -15.09 -6.09 -9.90
N LEU A 284 -15.67 -4.95 -9.55
CA LEU A 284 -16.98 -4.92 -8.87
C LEU A 284 -18.16 -5.12 -9.83
N GLN A 285 -18.17 -4.41 -10.96
CA GLN A 285 -19.32 -4.34 -11.86
C GLN A 285 -19.19 -5.24 -13.10
N GLY A 286 -17.97 -5.67 -13.42
CA GLY A 286 -17.68 -6.46 -14.60
C GLY A 286 -18.05 -7.94 -14.44
N THR A 287 -17.89 -8.66 -15.54
CA THR A 287 -18.07 -10.11 -15.63
C THR A 287 -16.74 -10.85 -15.46
N PRO A 288 -16.77 -12.16 -15.13
CA PRO A 288 -15.56 -12.99 -15.09
C PRO A 288 -14.72 -12.92 -16.37
N ASP A 289 -15.35 -12.82 -17.55
CA ASP A 289 -14.63 -12.72 -18.82
C ASP A 289 -13.92 -11.37 -19.00
N GLU A 290 -14.53 -10.28 -18.54
CA GLU A 290 -13.91 -8.94 -18.55
C GLU A 290 -12.71 -8.88 -17.61
N VAL A 291 -12.80 -9.47 -16.42
CA VAL A 291 -11.69 -9.57 -15.46
C VAL A 291 -10.53 -10.38 -16.06
N ARG A 292 -10.82 -11.52 -16.68
CA ARG A 292 -9.80 -12.33 -17.37
C ARG A 292 -9.13 -11.56 -18.50
N ALA A 293 -9.91 -10.87 -19.32
CA ALA A 293 -9.38 -10.05 -20.42
C ALA A 293 -8.48 -8.92 -19.90
N ALA A 294 -8.90 -8.20 -18.84
CA ALA A 294 -8.13 -7.13 -18.23
C ALA A 294 -6.82 -7.63 -17.59
N THR A 295 -6.89 -8.75 -16.86
CA THR A 295 -5.72 -9.43 -16.28
C THR A 295 -4.70 -9.81 -17.36
N HIS A 296 -5.17 -10.43 -18.45
CA HIS A 296 -4.30 -10.82 -19.56
C HIS A 296 -3.69 -9.61 -20.29
N LYS A 297 -4.47 -8.53 -20.47
CA LYS A 297 -3.98 -7.29 -21.08
C LYS A 297 -2.86 -6.67 -20.24
N CYS A 298 -3.02 -6.57 -18.93
CA CYS A 298 -1.99 -6.04 -18.04
C CYS A 298 -0.73 -6.90 -18.08
N TYR A 299 -0.87 -8.24 -18.06
CA TYR A 299 0.26 -9.15 -18.24
C TYR A 299 1.03 -8.90 -19.55
N GLN A 300 0.33 -8.74 -20.67
CA GLN A 300 0.96 -8.49 -21.97
C GLN A 300 1.77 -7.19 -22.01
N VAL A 301 1.33 -6.19 -21.25
CA VAL A 301 1.97 -4.88 -21.18
C VAL A 301 3.13 -4.87 -20.18
N GLY A 302 2.90 -5.31 -18.94
CA GLY A 302 3.90 -5.25 -17.86
C GLY A 302 4.98 -6.34 -17.93
N GLY A 303 4.79 -7.37 -18.77
CA GLY A 303 5.86 -8.30 -19.15
C GLY A 303 6.39 -9.17 -18.01
N ALA A 304 7.71 -9.37 -17.97
CA ALA A 304 8.35 -10.37 -17.09
C ALA A 304 8.43 -9.97 -15.60
N ARG A 305 8.23 -8.69 -15.28
CA ARG A 305 8.29 -8.17 -13.90
C ARG A 305 6.94 -7.68 -13.37
N TRP A 306 5.87 -7.85 -14.15
CA TRP A 306 4.53 -7.46 -13.75
C TRP A 306 3.99 -8.26 -12.57
N LEU A 307 3.35 -7.53 -11.65
CA LEU A 307 2.59 -8.04 -10.50
C LEU A 307 1.11 -7.69 -10.71
N SER A 308 0.24 -8.68 -10.55
CA SER A 308 -1.20 -8.47 -10.71
C SER A 308 -1.75 -7.71 -9.52
N ALA A 309 -2.49 -6.63 -9.78
CA ALA A 309 -3.34 -5.96 -8.81
C ALA A 309 -4.38 -5.09 -9.54
N GLY A 310 -5.44 -4.71 -8.84
CA GLY A 310 -6.24 -3.56 -9.22
C GLY A 310 -5.42 -2.27 -9.19
N GLY A 311 -5.93 -1.20 -9.79
CA GLY A 311 -5.30 0.12 -9.67
C GLY A 311 -5.40 0.73 -8.26
N CYS A 312 -6.25 0.16 -7.40
CA CYS A 312 -6.41 0.51 -6.00
C CYS A 312 -7.01 -0.71 -5.26
N GLU A 313 -7.55 -0.49 -4.06
CA GLU A 313 -8.25 -1.50 -3.28
C GLU A 313 -9.38 -2.18 -4.06
N ILE A 314 -9.49 -3.50 -3.91
CA ILE A 314 -10.64 -4.28 -4.36
C ILE A 314 -11.88 -3.83 -3.60
N PRO A 315 -12.94 -3.36 -4.28
CA PRO A 315 -14.14 -2.89 -3.60
C PRO A 315 -14.81 -4.02 -2.82
N ASP A 316 -15.37 -3.66 -1.69
CA ASP A 316 -16.01 -4.59 -0.76
C ASP A 316 -17.04 -5.55 -1.42
N GLY A 317 -17.93 -5.02 -2.24
CA GLY A 317 -18.98 -5.80 -2.90
C GLY A 317 -18.51 -6.66 -4.08
N THR A 318 -17.21 -6.81 -4.31
CA THR A 318 -16.67 -7.51 -5.48
C THR A 318 -17.15 -8.96 -5.53
N PRO A 319 -17.83 -9.40 -6.61
CA PRO A 319 -18.27 -10.78 -6.74
C PRO A 319 -17.10 -11.76 -6.64
N HIS A 320 -17.23 -12.80 -5.83
CA HIS A 320 -16.18 -13.82 -5.67
C HIS A 320 -15.78 -14.46 -7.01
N GLU A 321 -16.74 -14.63 -7.92
CA GLU A 321 -16.49 -15.16 -9.27
C GLU A 321 -15.50 -14.30 -10.08
N ASN A 322 -15.45 -12.99 -9.86
CA ASN A 322 -14.50 -12.10 -10.50
C ASN A 322 -13.08 -12.30 -9.95
N LEU A 323 -12.93 -12.43 -8.63
CA LEU A 323 -11.64 -12.77 -8.00
C LEU A 323 -11.14 -14.16 -8.43
N TYR A 324 -12.03 -15.15 -8.53
CA TYR A 324 -11.67 -16.47 -9.08
C TYR A 324 -11.24 -16.38 -10.54
N ALA A 325 -11.94 -15.57 -11.35
CA ALA A 325 -11.61 -15.40 -12.76
C ALA A 325 -10.20 -14.83 -12.96
N GLN A 326 -9.82 -13.83 -12.16
CA GLN A 326 -8.45 -13.31 -12.10
C GLN A 326 -7.45 -14.40 -11.72
N ALA A 327 -7.69 -15.13 -10.62
CA ALA A 327 -6.80 -16.18 -10.14
C ALA A 327 -6.57 -17.28 -11.19
N GLU A 328 -7.63 -17.71 -11.88
CA GLU A 328 -7.53 -18.70 -12.96
C GLU A 328 -6.79 -18.15 -14.19
N MET A 329 -6.99 -16.89 -14.56
CA MET A 329 -6.24 -16.26 -15.65
C MET A 329 -4.74 -16.23 -15.35
N LEU A 330 -4.34 -15.93 -14.11
CA LEU A 330 -2.93 -15.94 -13.70
C LEU A 330 -2.32 -17.34 -13.82
N LYS A 331 -3.05 -18.39 -13.42
CA LYS A 331 -2.63 -19.79 -13.59
C LYS A 331 -2.45 -20.16 -15.07
N GLU A 332 -3.37 -19.74 -15.93
CA GLU A 332 -3.27 -19.97 -17.38
C GLU A 332 -2.08 -19.28 -18.01
N ILE A 333 -1.78 -18.03 -17.61
CA ILE A 333 -0.58 -17.30 -18.05
C ILE A 333 0.67 -18.12 -17.72
N GLY A 334 0.77 -18.60 -16.48
CA GLY A 334 1.91 -19.41 -16.05
C GLY A 334 2.03 -20.75 -16.76
N ALA A 335 0.91 -21.39 -17.11
CA ALA A 335 0.91 -22.63 -17.89
C ALA A 335 1.45 -22.44 -19.33
N ARG A 336 1.12 -21.30 -19.97
CA ARG A 336 1.57 -20.98 -21.33
C ARG A 336 3.06 -20.65 -21.43
N GLN A 337 3.69 -20.19 -20.35
CA GLN A 337 5.14 -19.93 -20.30
C GLN A 337 5.99 -21.22 -20.27
N LYS A 338 5.40 -22.38 -19.99
CA LYS A 338 6.10 -23.67 -19.88
C LYS A 338 6.17 -24.45 -21.22
N VAL A 339 5.50 -23.97 -22.26
CA VAL A 339 5.44 -24.58 -23.61
C VAL A 339 6.38 -23.84 -24.53
#